data_AF-A0A1H2QCZ5-F1
#
_entry.id   AF-A0A1H2QCZ5-F1
#
_cell.length_a   1.000
_cell.length_b   1.000
_cell.length_c   1.000
_cell.angle_alpha   90.00
_cell.angle_beta   90.00
_cell.angle_gamma   90.00
#
_symmetry.space_group_name_H-M   'P 1'
#
loop_
_entity.id
_entity.type
_entity.pdbx_description
1 polymer ?
#
loop_
_entity_poly.entity_id
_entity_poly.type
_entity_poly.pdbx_seq_one_letter_code
_entity_poly.pdbx_strand_id
1 'polypeptide(L)'
;MAALVVETERAWQALGAVQCGPTEAELPSRRFRRSLYIAEDMQPGDTLTPRNLRSIRPGHGLPPKYHDILLGKRVSKAVKAGTAMAWDLLFEDEK
;
A
#
# COMPACT_ATOMS: atom_id res chain seq x y z
N MET A 1 43.67 -30.56 3.55
CA MET A 1 42.41 -30.75 2.79
C MET A 1 41.13 -30.53 3.60
N ALA A 2 41.15 -30.51 4.94
CA ALA A 2 39.95 -30.27 5.77
C ALA A 2 39.31 -28.88 5.60
N ALA A 3 40.11 -27.84 5.38
CA ALA A 3 39.62 -26.46 5.26
C ALA A 3 38.65 -26.28 4.07
N LEU A 4 38.91 -26.92 2.92
CA LEU A 4 38.03 -26.79 1.76
C LEU A 4 36.63 -27.33 2.06
N VAL A 5 36.55 -28.50 2.72
CA VAL A 5 35.28 -29.15 3.08
C VAL A 5 34.47 -28.25 4.02
N VAL A 6 35.11 -27.72 5.06
CA VAL A 6 34.46 -26.84 6.05
C VAL A 6 33.93 -25.56 5.41
N GLU A 7 34.71 -24.92 4.55
CA GLU A 7 34.27 -23.67 3.91
C GLU A 7 33.17 -23.90 2.87
N THR A 8 33.17 -25.03 2.15
CA THR A 8 32.07 -25.37 1.23
C THR A 8 30.75 -25.66 1.96
N GLU A 9 30.82 -26.30 3.13
CA GLU A 9 29.63 -26.55 3.96
C GLU A 9 29.06 -25.24 4.52
N ARG A 10 29.92 -24.34 5.00
CA ARG A 10 29.51 -23.01 5.46
C ARG A 10 28.88 -22.17 4.35
N ALA A 11 29.48 -22.19 3.16
CA ALA A 11 28.92 -21.50 1.99
C ALA A 11 27.53 -22.05 1.63
N TRP A 12 27.34 -23.38 1.70
CA TRP A 12 26.04 -24.00 1.46
C TRP A 12 25.01 -23.64 2.53
N GLN A 13 25.39 -23.65 3.81
CA GLN A 13 24.52 -23.22 4.92
C GLN A 13 24.13 -21.73 4.82
N ALA A 14 25.05 -20.88 4.33
CA ALA A 14 24.82 -19.46 4.15
C ALA A 14 23.85 -19.12 3.00
N LEU A 15 23.63 -20.02 2.04
CA LEU A 15 22.61 -19.84 0.99
C LEU A 15 21.18 -19.78 1.56
N GLY A 16 20.98 -20.35 2.76
CA GLY A 16 19.68 -20.35 3.43
C GLY A 16 18.62 -21.16 2.68
N ALA A 17 17.36 -21.00 3.09
CA ALA A 17 16.21 -21.58 2.42
C ALA A 17 15.50 -20.50 1.59
N VAL A 18 14.94 -20.88 0.44
CA VAL A 18 14.13 -19.96 -0.38
C VAL A 18 12.86 -19.62 0.39
N GLN A 19 12.80 -18.40 0.94
CA GLN A 19 11.62 -17.88 1.62
C GLN A 19 10.95 -16.82 0.74
N CYS A 20 9.79 -17.17 0.17
CA CYS A 20 8.96 -16.24 -0.59
C CYS A 20 7.94 -15.59 0.35
N GLY A 21 8.31 -14.48 0.98
CA GLY A 21 7.42 -13.70 1.82
C GLY A 21 8.17 -12.72 2.71
N PRO A 22 7.47 -11.75 3.33
CA PRO A 22 8.10 -10.85 4.27
C PRO A 22 8.51 -11.63 5.52
N THR A 23 9.76 -11.43 5.94
CA THR A 23 10.27 -11.86 7.24
C THR A 23 9.58 -11.07 8.37
N GLU A 24 9.69 -11.55 9.62
CA GLU A 24 9.12 -10.83 10.78
C GLU A 24 9.66 -9.40 10.91
N ALA A 25 10.94 -9.21 10.58
CA ALA A 25 11.59 -7.90 10.53
C ALA A 25 11.03 -6.97 9.44
N GLU A 26 10.43 -7.52 8.38
CA GLU A 26 9.84 -6.77 7.26
C GLU A 26 8.34 -6.49 7.45
N LEU A 27 7.68 -7.09 8.44
CA LEU A 27 6.28 -6.82 8.76
C LEU A 27 6.01 -5.35 9.08
N PRO A 28 6.84 -4.64 9.89
CA PRO A 28 6.66 -3.21 10.14
C PRO A 28 6.78 -2.37 8.86
N SER A 29 7.60 -2.81 7.89
CA SER A 29 7.81 -2.10 6.62
C SER A 29 6.55 -2.10 5.75
N ARG A 30 5.57 -2.97 6.01
CA ARG A 30 4.27 -2.97 5.32
C ARG A 30 3.51 -1.65 5.49
N ARG A 31 3.72 -0.94 6.61
CA ARG A 31 3.09 0.37 6.86
C ARG A 31 3.61 1.48 5.94
N PHE A 32 4.71 1.26 5.23
CA PHE A 32 5.28 2.21 4.27
C PHE A 32 4.96 1.86 2.81
N ARG A 33 4.12 0.85 2.57
CA ARG A 33 3.62 0.57 1.22
C ARG A 33 2.81 1.76 0.73
N ARG A 34 2.73 1.92 -0.58
CA ARG A 34 1.87 2.96 -1.15
C ARG A 34 0.41 2.64 -0.83
N SER A 35 -0.37 3.66 -0.51
CA SER A 35 -1.82 3.58 -0.43
C SER A 35 -2.44 4.87 -1.01
N LEU A 36 -3.76 4.89 -1.11
CA LEU A 36 -4.51 5.94 -1.78
C LEU A 36 -4.80 7.08 -0.82
N TYR A 37 -4.59 8.29 -1.30
CA TYR A 37 -4.84 9.54 -0.59
C TYR A 37 -5.49 10.55 -1.51
N ILE A 38 -6.23 11.45 -0.88
CA ILE A 38 -6.77 12.66 -1.50
C ILE A 38 -5.63 13.66 -1.69
N ALA A 39 -5.46 14.15 -2.92
CA ALA A 39 -4.38 15.04 -3.32
C ALA A 39 -4.81 16.51 -3.43
N GLU A 40 -6.11 16.77 -3.49
CA GLU A 40 -6.71 18.10 -3.61
C GLU A 40 -7.88 18.21 -2.62
N ASP A 41 -8.17 19.39 -2.10
CA ASP A 41 -9.34 19.58 -1.23
C ASP A 41 -10.63 19.28 -2.02
N MET A 42 -11.53 18.49 -1.44
CA MET A 42 -12.79 18.08 -2.07
C MET A 42 -13.97 18.36 -1.14
N GLN A 43 -15.10 18.70 -1.75
CA GLN A 43 -16.39 18.89 -1.09
C GLN A 43 -17.31 17.68 -1.25
N PRO A 44 -18.34 17.53 -0.40
CA PRO A 44 -19.33 16.47 -0.57
C PRO A 44 -19.97 16.53 -1.96
N GLY A 45 -20.02 15.40 -2.65
CA GLY A 45 -20.53 15.28 -4.02
C GLY A 45 -19.45 15.36 -5.11
N ASP A 46 -18.23 15.80 -4.79
CA ASP A 46 -17.14 15.85 -5.76
C ASP A 46 -16.73 14.45 -6.22
N THR A 47 -16.34 14.36 -7.49
CA THR A 47 -15.99 13.08 -8.13
C THR A 47 -14.49 12.81 -8.03
N LEU A 48 -14.13 11.57 -7.71
CA LEU A 48 -12.74 11.11 -7.69
C LEU A 48 -12.21 10.96 -9.11
N THR A 49 -11.07 11.60 -9.36
CA THR A 49 -10.36 11.64 -10.64
C THR A 49 -8.90 11.22 -10.43
N PRO A 50 -8.16 10.88 -11.50
CA PRO A 50 -6.73 10.55 -11.38
C PRO A 50 -5.86 11.70 -10.83
N ARG A 51 -6.36 12.94 -10.85
CA ARG A 51 -5.65 14.11 -10.30
C ARG A 51 -5.81 14.22 -8.79
N ASN A 52 -7.04 14.06 -8.29
CA ASN A 52 -7.36 14.20 -6.88
C ASN A 52 -7.17 12.90 -6.06
N LEU A 53 -7.07 11.72 -6.69
CA LEU A 53 -6.80 10.46 -6.01
C LEU A 53 -5.42 9.91 -6.41
N ARG A 54 -4.46 9.96 -5.48
CA ARG A 54 -3.07 9.57 -5.74
C ARG A 54 -2.59 8.46 -4.82
N SER A 55 -1.72 7.61 -5.36
CA SER A 55 -1.02 6.57 -4.61
C SER A 55 0.27 7.12 -4.00
N ILE A 56 0.26 7.41 -2.69
CA ILE A 56 1.40 7.97 -1.95
C ILE A 56 1.74 7.10 -0.74
N ARG A 57 2.87 7.39 -0.09
CA ARG A 57 3.25 6.79 1.21
C ARG A 57 2.90 7.80 2.31
N PRO A 58 2.67 7.36 3.57
CA PRO A 58 2.70 5.99 4.10
C PRO A 58 1.46 5.17 3.74
N GLY A 59 1.43 3.90 4.12
CA GLY A 59 0.40 2.91 3.77
C GLY A 59 -0.81 2.90 4.69
N HIS A 60 -1.34 4.06 5.10
CA HIS A 60 -2.48 4.13 6.03
C HIS A 60 -3.85 4.21 5.34
N GLY A 61 -3.92 4.71 4.10
CA GLY A 61 -5.13 4.67 3.27
C GLY A 61 -5.41 3.31 2.59
N LEU A 62 -6.39 3.30 1.69
CA LEU A 62 -6.75 2.11 0.92
C LEU A 62 -5.63 1.62 -0.01
N PRO A 63 -5.47 0.30 -0.20
CA PRO A 63 -4.49 -0.24 -1.15
C PRO A 63 -4.65 0.31 -2.58
N PRO A 64 -3.56 0.53 -3.34
CA PRO A 64 -3.61 1.09 -4.69
C PRO A 64 -4.41 0.26 -5.70
N LYS A 65 -4.63 -1.03 -5.42
CA LYS A 65 -5.46 -1.93 -6.24
C LYS A 65 -6.92 -1.46 -6.38
N TYR A 66 -7.38 -0.60 -5.48
CA TYR A 66 -8.73 -0.04 -5.52
C TYR A 66 -8.82 1.24 -6.34
N HIS A 67 -7.69 1.75 -6.87
CA HIS A 67 -7.66 3.03 -7.59
C HIS A 67 -8.70 3.10 -8.69
N ASP A 68 -8.68 2.13 -9.61
CA ASP A 68 -9.60 2.09 -10.76
C ASP A 68 -11.08 1.98 -10.35
N ILE A 69 -11.37 1.31 -9.23
CA ILE A 69 -12.74 1.13 -8.72
C ILE A 69 -13.27 2.42 -8.08
N LEU A 70 -12.38 3.23 -7.52
CA LEU A 70 -12.71 4.48 -6.84
C LEU A 70 -12.85 5.65 -7.82
N LEU A 71 -12.21 5.59 -8.98
CA LEU A 71 -12.37 6.60 -10.02
C LEU A 71 -13.84 6.70 -10.44
N GLY A 72 -14.36 7.92 -10.52
CA GLY A 72 -15.77 8.18 -10.82
C GLY A 72 -16.72 8.10 -9.62
N LYS A 73 -16.27 7.60 -8.45
CA LYS A 73 -17.07 7.65 -7.21
C LYS A 73 -17.08 9.06 -6.63
N ARG A 74 -18.10 9.35 -5.81
CA ARG A 74 -18.26 10.65 -5.14
C ARG A 74 -17.93 10.58 -3.67
N VAL A 75 -17.33 11.62 -3.13
CA VAL A 75 -17.06 11.74 -1.69
C VAL A 75 -18.29 12.21 -0.92
N SER A 76 -18.61 11.57 0.20
CA SER A 76 -19.78 11.85 1.04
C SER A 76 -19.59 13.03 2.01
N LYS A 77 -18.34 13.44 2.25
CA LYS A 77 -17.99 14.54 3.17
C LYS A 77 -16.84 15.38 2.64
N ALA A 78 -16.70 16.59 3.17
CA ALA A 78 -15.59 17.47 2.85
C ALA A 78 -14.28 16.83 3.37
N VAL A 79 -13.27 16.75 2.50
CA VAL A 79 -11.96 16.15 2.80
C VAL A 79 -10.85 17.06 2.30
N LYS A 80 -9.77 17.16 3.06
CA LYS A 80 -8.60 17.97 2.68
C LYS A 80 -7.55 17.13 1.95
N ALA A 81 -6.71 17.79 1.17
CA ALA A 81 -5.50 17.20 0.60
C ALA A 81 -4.63 16.59 1.71
N GLY A 82 -4.07 15.40 1.45
CA GLY A 82 -3.32 14.60 2.42
C GLY A 82 -4.17 13.68 3.29
N THR A 83 -5.50 13.66 3.12
CA THR A 83 -6.38 12.72 3.83
C THR A 83 -6.22 11.30 3.27
N ALA A 84 -6.07 10.32 4.16
CA ALA A 84 -6.01 8.91 3.78
C ALA A 84 -7.37 8.46 3.23
N MET A 85 -7.36 7.85 2.04
CA MET A 85 -8.60 7.35 1.43
C MET A 85 -9.14 6.18 2.24
N ALA A 86 -10.45 6.18 2.49
CA ALA A 86 -11.18 5.12 3.18
C ALA A 86 -12.61 5.00 2.62
N TRP A 87 -13.24 3.85 2.81
CA TRP A 87 -14.56 3.55 2.23
C TRP A 87 -15.68 4.42 2.82
N ASP A 88 -15.53 4.86 4.07
CA ASP A 88 -16.46 5.75 4.77
C ASP A 88 -16.47 7.20 4.21
N LEU A 89 -15.52 7.52 3.33
CA LEU A 89 -15.47 8.80 2.63
C LEU A 89 -16.36 8.82 1.38
N LEU A 90 -16.92 7.69 0.97
CA LEU A 90 -17.72 7.58 -0.25
C LEU A 90 -19.21 7.60 0.10
N PHE A 91 -20.04 7.94 -0.88
CA PHE A 91 -21.46 7.60 -0.80
C PHE A 91 -21.61 6.08 -0.86
N GLU A 92 -22.55 5.54 -0.09
CA GLU A 92 -23.04 4.18 -0.31
C GLU A 92 -23.76 4.18 -1.65
N ASP A 93 -23.13 3.61 -2.67
CA ASP A 93 -23.86 3.27 -3.89
C ASP A 93 -24.75 2.08 -3.54
N GLU A 94 -26.02 2.37 -3.23
CA GLU A 94 -27.09 1.38 -3.26
C GLU A 94 -27.04 0.69 -4.63
N LYS A 95 -26.78 -0.62 -4.59
CA LYS A 95 -26.97 -1.49 -5.73
C LYS A 95 -27.80 -2.68 -5.30
#